data_AF-A0A4Q3ET60-F1
#
_entry.id   AF-A0A4Q3ET60-F1
#
_cell.length_a   1.000
_cell.length_b   1.000
_cell.length_c   1.000
_cell.angle_alpha   90.00
_cell.angle_beta   90.00
_cell.angle_gamma   90.00
#
_symmetry.space_group_name_H-M   'P 1'
#
loop_
_entity.id
_entity.type
_entity.pdbx_description
1 polymer ?
#
loop_
_entity_poly.entity_id
_entity_poly.type
_entity_poly.pdbx_seq_one_letter_code
_entity_poly.pdbx_strand_id
1 'polypeptide(L)'
;MFVIKRDGKVESVKFDKITARVEKLCYGLNSALVDPIDVAKKVIEGLYDGVTTSELDNLAAETAASLTTKHPDYALLASRIAVSNLHKNTQKSFSGTMKKLYEYVDRKTGKNASLIAEDVWEVIEKNAELLDSTIIYDRDFGFDYFGFKTLEKSYLLKIEGQIVERPQHLYMRVAIGIHKQDVESAIKTYHLMSERWFTHATPTLFNAGTPKAQMSSCFLLTMKDDSIEGIYDTLKQTAKISQSAGGIGLSIHNVRATGSYISGTNGTSNGIIPMLKVFNDTARYVDQGGGKRKGAFAIYLEPWHADIFDFLDLRKNHGKEEMRARDLFYALWVCDLFMQRVEADSTWSLFCPHEAPGLADCHGAEFEALYERYEREGRARKTIKAQELWFAILDAQVETGTPYLLYKDAANTKSNQQNLGTIKSSNLCTEIIEYTAADEVAVCNLASLALPRFVINGKFDHEKLYEVTYQVTINLNRVIDQNYYPVIEAENSN
;
A
#
# COMPACT_ATOMS: atom_id res chain seq x y z
N MET A 1 3.23 -7.92 -46.59
CA MET A 1 2.70 -7.51 -45.28
C MET A 1 2.84 -6.01 -45.12
N PHE A 2 1.78 -5.37 -44.67
CA PHE A 2 1.69 -3.95 -44.39
C PHE A 2 1.43 -3.71 -42.89
N VAL A 3 1.90 -2.57 -42.39
CA VAL A 3 1.65 -2.07 -41.04
C VAL A 3 0.83 -0.79 -41.11
N ILE A 4 -0.02 -0.58 -40.12
CA ILE A 4 -0.80 0.65 -39.96
C ILE A 4 -0.04 1.59 -39.02
N LYS A 5 0.36 2.75 -39.52
CA LYS A 5 1.00 3.79 -38.71
C LYS A 5 0.00 4.45 -37.77
N ARG A 6 0.54 5.15 -36.76
CA ARG A 6 -0.24 5.96 -35.81
C ARG A 6 -1.07 7.07 -36.49
N ASP A 7 -0.62 7.55 -37.65
CA ASP A 7 -1.37 8.52 -38.48
C ASP A 7 -2.38 7.86 -39.44
N GLY A 8 -2.60 6.55 -39.31
CA GLY A 8 -3.51 5.75 -40.14
C GLY A 8 -2.93 5.34 -41.49
N LYS A 9 -1.72 5.79 -41.86
CA LYS A 9 -1.12 5.43 -43.15
C LYS A 9 -0.63 3.99 -43.15
N VAL A 10 -0.88 3.31 -44.27
CA VAL A 10 -0.39 1.95 -44.51
C VAL A 10 1.03 2.02 -45.08
N GLU A 11 1.97 1.28 -44.49
CA GLU A 11 3.34 1.16 -45.00
C GLU A 11 3.76 -0.31 -45.12
N SER A 12 4.60 -0.65 -46.10
CA SER A 12 5.18 -2.00 -46.19
C SER A 12 6.13 -2.28 -45.03
N VAL A 13 6.08 -3.51 -44.50
CA VAL A 13 7.02 -3.97 -43.47
C VAL A 13 8.42 -4.02 -44.07
N LYS A 14 9.39 -3.40 -43.38
CA LYS A 14 10.81 -3.41 -43.76
C LYS A 14 11.66 -3.86 -42.58
N PHE A 15 12.38 -4.97 -42.73
CA PHE A 15 13.27 -5.54 -41.71
C PHE A 15 14.21 -4.48 -41.15
N ASP A 16 14.93 -3.78 -42.03
CA ASP A 16 15.91 -2.77 -41.66
C ASP A 16 15.33 -1.63 -40.81
N LYS A 17 14.05 -1.30 -41.00
CA LYS A 17 13.38 -0.25 -40.20
C LYS A 17 13.08 -0.71 -38.78
N ILE A 18 12.73 -1.98 -38.59
CA ILE A 18 12.49 -2.57 -37.27
C ILE A 18 13.83 -2.67 -36.52
N THR A 19 14.84 -3.26 -37.17
CA THR A 19 16.18 -3.41 -36.61
C THR A 19 16.80 -2.07 -36.24
N ALA A 20 16.83 -1.10 -37.17
CA ALA A 20 17.39 0.23 -36.91
C ALA A 20 16.67 0.98 -35.78
N ARG A 21 15.38 0.67 -35.54
CA ARG A 21 14.65 1.23 -34.41
C ARG A 21 15.09 0.62 -33.08
N VAL A 22 15.21 -0.69 -33.01
CA VAL A 22 15.67 -1.40 -31.80
C VAL A 22 17.11 -1.00 -31.49
N GLU A 23 17.97 -0.96 -32.50
CA GLU A 23 19.38 -0.58 -32.39
C GLU A 23 19.58 0.82 -31.81
N LYS A 24 18.77 1.81 -32.21
CA LYS A 24 18.79 3.16 -31.63
C LYS A 24 18.53 3.20 -30.12
N LEU A 25 17.90 2.16 -29.56
CA LEU A 25 17.60 2.05 -28.14
C LEU A 25 18.64 1.22 -27.36
N CYS A 26 19.66 0.70 -28.04
CA CYS A 26 20.73 -0.12 -27.43
C CYS A 26 21.91 0.71 -26.85
N TYR A 27 21.78 2.03 -26.73
CA TYR A 27 22.87 2.88 -26.22
C TYR A 27 23.32 2.49 -24.81
N GLY A 28 24.62 2.30 -24.61
CA GLY A 28 25.19 1.93 -23.30
C GLY A 28 24.82 0.51 -22.81
N LEU A 29 24.18 -0.33 -23.65
CA LEU A 29 23.99 -1.75 -23.35
C LEU A 29 25.23 -2.55 -23.77
N ASN A 30 25.39 -3.75 -23.24
CA ASN A 30 26.46 -4.65 -23.62
C ASN A 30 26.28 -5.14 -25.08
N SER A 31 27.02 -4.53 -26.01
CA SER A 31 26.93 -4.82 -27.45
C SER A 31 27.41 -6.21 -27.86
N ALA A 32 28.19 -6.89 -27.01
CA ALA A 32 28.63 -8.27 -27.28
C ALA A 32 27.54 -9.30 -26.97
N LEU A 33 26.59 -8.98 -26.09
CA LEU A 33 25.57 -9.91 -25.59
C LEU A 33 24.15 -9.51 -25.95
N VAL A 34 23.90 -8.23 -26.24
CA VAL A 34 22.60 -7.71 -26.69
C VAL A 34 22.62 -7.49 -28.19
N ASP A 35 22.03 -8.42 -28.92
CA ASP A 35 21.84 -8.32 -30.36
C ASP A 35 20.42 -7.79 -30.70
N PRO A 36 20.29 -6.59 -31.29
CA PRO A 36 19.00 -6.07 -31.76
C PRO A 36 18.42 -6.85 -32.95
N ILE A 37 19.26 -7.54 -33.74
CA ILE A 37 18.85 -8.35 -34.88
C ILE A 37 18.07 -9.59 -34.40
N ASP A 38 18.50 -10.20 -33.29
CA ASP A 38 17.80 -11.32 -32.66
C ASP A 38 16.35 -10.95 -32.27
N VAL A 39 16.16 -9.74 -31.73
CA VAL A 39 14.83 -9.22 -31.40
C VAL A 39 14.02 -9.02 -32.69
N ALA A 40 14.59 -8.33 -33.68
CA ALA A 40 13.90 -8.03 -34.93
C ALA A 40 13.44 -9.30 -35.68
N LYS A 41 14.29 -10.35 -35.75
CA LYS A 41 13.95 -11.64 -36.36
C LYS A 41 12.71 -12.27 -35.71
N LYS A 42 12.71 -12.39 -34.38
CA LYS A 42 11.61 -12.97 -33.61
C LYS A 42 10.31 -12.17 -33.72
N VAL A 43 10.42 -10.84 -33.74
CA VAL A 43 9.26 -9.96 -33.94
C VAL A 43 8.61 -10.20 -35.30
N ILE A 44 9.41 -10.45 -36.34
CA ILE A 44 8.90 -10.64 -37.69
C ILE A 44 8.18 -11.98 -37.86
N GLU A 45 8.62 -13.02 -37.16
CA GLU A 45 7.92 -14.30 -37.11
C GLU A 45 6.51 -14.18 -36.53
N GLY A 46 6.27 -13.20 -35.65
CA GLY A 46 4.96 -12.92 -35.03
C GLY A 46 4.11 -11.87 -35.74
N LEU A 47 4.56 -11.32 -36.88
CA LEU A 47 3.82 -10.29 -37.63
C LEU A 47 2.67 -10.88 -38.44
N TYR A 48 1.56 -10.14 -38.50
CA TYR A 48 0.44 -10.38 -39.42
C TYR A 48 0.12 -9.12 -40.23
N ASP A 49 -0.59 -9.29 -41.35
CA ASP A 49 -0.95 -8.17 -42.22
C ASP A 49 -1.96 -7.22 -41.55
N GLY A 50 -1.69 -5.91 -41.59
CA GLY A 50 -2.54 -4.89 -40.98
C GLY A 50 -2.24 -4.59 -39.52
N VAL A 51 -1.22 -5.20 -38.91
CA VAL A 51 -0.80 -4.89 -37.53
C VAL A 51 -0.40 -3.42 -37.37
N THR A 52 -0.79 -2.80 -36.26
CA THR A 52 -0.46 -1.40 -36.00
C THR A 52 0.99 -1.25 -35.54
N THR A 53 1.59 -0.10 -35.81
CA THR A 53 2.95 0.21 -35.31
C THR A 53 3.04 0.29 -33.78
N SER A 54 1.92 0.40 -33.06
CA SER A 54 1.87 0.34 -31.59
C SER A 54 1.92 -1.10 -31.10
N GLU A 55 1.13 -1.99 -31.70
CA GLU A 55 1.17 -3.44 -31.41
C GLU A 55 2.53 -4.03 -31.76
N LEU A 56 3.14 -3.58 -32.86
CA LEU A 56 4.50 -3.98 -33.24
C LEU A 56 5.53 -3.62 -32.18
N ASP A 57 5.47 -2.40 -31.63
CA ASP A 57 6.39 -1.96 -30.58
C ASP A 57 6.14 -2.74 -29.27
N ASN A 58 4.89 -3.10 -28.97
CA ASN A 58 4.56 -3.95 -27.82
C ASN A 58 5.13 -5.36 -27.97
N LEU A 59 4.94 -5.99 -29.14
CA LEU A 59 5.51 -7.31 -29.44
C LEU A 59 7.05 -7.28 -29.36
N ALA A 60 7.68 -6.21 -29.85
CA ALA A 60 9.13 -6.04 -29.75
C ALA A 60 9.61 -5.91 -28.29
N ALA A 61 8.87 -5.17 -27.46
CA ALA A 61 9.18 -5.05 -26.03
C ALA A 61 9.02 -6.39 -25.30
N GLU A 62 7.93 -7.13 -25.54
CA GLU A 62 7.69 -8.45 -24.95
C GLU A 62 8.74 -9.47 -25.40
N THR A 63 9.09 -9.45 -26.68
CA THR A 63 10.15 -10.31 -27.25
C THR A 63 11.49 -10.01 -26.59
N ALA A 64 11.88 -8.73 -26.48
CA ALA A 64 13.10 -8.35 -25.78
C ALA A 64 13.06 -8.76 -24.30
N ALA A 65 11.92 -8.61 -23.61
CA ALA A 65 11.78 -9.02 -22.22
C ALA A 65 12.00 -10.53 -22.03
N SER A 66 11.55 -11.37 -22.97
CA SER A 66 11.80 -12.83 -22.92
C SER A 66 13.28 -13.20 -23.01
N LEU A 67 14.11 -12.34 -23.63
CA LEU A 67 15.56 -12.52 -23.78
C LEU A 67 16.35 -12.07 -22.55
N THR A 68 15.69 -11.59 -21.49
CA THR A 68 16.34 -11.30 -20.19
C THR A 68 17.08 -12.52 -19.63
N THR A 69 16.62 -13.73 -19.96
CA THR A 69 17.28 -15.00 -19.61
C THR A 69 18.67 -15.15 -20.25
N LYS A 70 18.95 -14.45 -21.36
CA LYS A 70 20.28 -14.41 -21.98
C LYS A 70 21.18 -13.37 -21.31
N HIS A 71 20.66 -12.16 -21.09
CA HIS A 71 21.41 -11.06 -20.47
C HIS A 71 20.43 -10.02 -19.87
N PRO A 72 20.69 -9.45 -18.68
CA PRO A 72 19.78 -8.51 -18.02
C PRO A 72 19.50 -7.22 -18.82
N ASP A 73 20.45 -6.74 -19.64
CA ASP A 73 20.26 -5.54 -20.46
C ASP A 73 19.10 -5.67 -21.47
N TYR A 74 18.67 -6.89 -21.80
CA TYR A 74 17.46 -7.08 -22.60
C TYR A 74 16.19 -6.59 -21.89
N ALA A 75 16.12 -6.64 -20.55
CA ALA A 75 15.03 -6.06 -19.79
C ALA A 75 15.02 -4.52 -19.90
N LEU A 76 16.20 -3.90 -19.94
CA LEU A 76 16.33 -2.47 -20.15
C LEU A 76 15.96 -2.10 -21.61
N LEU A 77 16.42 -2.86 -22.61
CA LEU A 77 16.02 -2.68 -24.00
C LEU A 77 14.49 -2.80 -24.18
N ALA A 78 13.89 -3.83 -23.58
CA ALA A 78 12.44 -4.04 -23.59
C ALA A 78 11.69 -2.82 -23.02
N SER A 79 12.13 -2.33 -21.86
CA SER A 79 11.59 -1.12 -21.26
C SER A 79 11.73 0.08 -22.18
N ARG A 80 12.91 0.29 -22.78
CA ARG A 80 13.16 1.42 -23.68
C ARG A 80 12.25 1.40 -24.92
N ILE A 81 11.97 0.22 -25.46
CA ILE A 81 11.02 0.05 -26.57
C ILE A 81 9.60 0.44 -26.11
N ALA A 82 9.17 -0.05 -24.95
CA ALA A 82 7.86 0.26 -24.38
C ALA A 82 7.69 1.76 -24.05
N VAL A 83 8.71 2.38 -23.46
CA VAL A 83 8.75 3.83 -23.17
C VAL A 83 8.73 4.63 -24.47
N SER A 84 9.52 4.23 -25.48
CA SER A 84 9.50 4.87 -26.80
C SER A 84 8.11 4.79 -27.45
N ASN A 85 7.41 3.65 -27.29
CA ASN A 85 6.03 3.51 -27.73
C ASN A 85 5.10 4.48 -27.00
N LEU A 86 5.17 4.52 -25.66
CA LEU A 86 4.38 5.43 -24.83
C LEU A 86 4.60 6.89 -25.24
N HIS A 87 5.85 7.32 -25.41
CA HIS A 87 6.18 8.69 -25.81
C HIS A 87 5.59 9.08 -27.16
N LYS A 88 5.44 8.14 -28.10
CA LYS A 88 4.80 8.40 -29.39
C LYS A 88 3.27 8.46 -29.30
N ASN A 89 2.68 7.88 -28.26
CA ASN A 89 1.24 7.85 -28.05
C ASN A 89 0.76 8.89 -27.02
N THR A 90 1.68 9.67 -26.42
CA THR A 90 1.38 10.67 -25.37
C THR A 90 1.92 12.05 -25.72
N GLN A 91 1.24 13.08 -25.25
CA GLN A 91 1.70 14.46 -25.38
C GLN A 91 3.01 14.68 -24.63
N LYS A 92 3.91 15.49 -25.20
CA LYS A 92 5.20 15.80 -24.56
C LYS A 92 5.05 16.82 -23.43
N SER A 93 4.34 17.93 -23.64
CA SER A 93 4.16 18.98 -22.62
C SER A 93 3.43 18.44 -21.39
N PHE A 94 4.00 18.66 -20.20
CA PHE A 94 3.39 18.29 -18.93
C PHE A 94 2.18 19.17 -18.64
N SER A 95 2.34 20.49 -18.74
CA SER A 95 1.25 21.45 -18.52
C SER A 95 0.04 21.16 -19.42
N GLY A 96 0.27 20.84 -20.70
CA GLY A 96 -0.81 20.48 -21.61
C GLY A 96 -1.45 19.11 -21.32
N THR A 97 -0.70 18.13 -20.82
CA THR A 97 -1.28 16.87 -20.31
C THR A 97 -2.14 17.11 -19.08
N MET A 98 -1.67 17.94 -18.13
CA MET A 98 -2.42 18.28 -16.92
C MET A 98 -3.69 19.07 -17.23
N LYS A 99 -3.63 19.99 -18.20
CA LYS A 99 -4.81 20.69 -18.72
C LYS A 99 -5.86 19.72 -19.23
N LYS A 100 -5.45 18.75 -20.05
CA LYS A 100 -6.35 17.72 -20.59
C LYS A 100 -6.99 16.85 -19.51
N LEU A 101 -6.26 16.55 -18.43
CA LEU A 101 -6.76 15.81 -17.28
C LEU A 101 -7.73 16.66 -16.42
N TYR A 102 -7.46 17.96 -16.29
CA TYR A 102 -8.31 18.91 -15.57
C TYR A 102 -9.63 19.19 -16.30
N GLU A 103 -9.57 19.44 -17.61
CA GLU A 103 -10.72 19.71 -18.47
C GLU A 103 -11.50 18.44 -18.85
N TYR A 104 -11.18 17.28 -18.26
CA TYR A 104 -11.83 16.03 -18.62
C TYR A 104 -13.32 16.04 -18.26
N VAL A 105 -14.15 15.73 -19.24
CA VAL A 105 -15.59 15.57 -19.12
C VAL A 105 -15.93 14.11 -19.41
N ASP A 106 -16.69 13.48 -18.53
CA ASP A 106 -17.19 12.13 -18.79
C ASP A 106 -18.15 12.15 -19.98
N ARG A 107 -17.79 11.48 -21.07
CA ARG A 107 -18.58 11.48 -22.32
C ARG A 107 -19.99 10.93 -22.15
N LYS A 108 -20.23 10.06 -21.16
CA LYS A 108 -21.53 9.43 -20.95
C LYS A 108 -22.50 10.37 -20.23
N THR A 109 -22.03 11.09 -19.21
CA THR A 109 -22.87 11.96 -18.37
C THR A 109 -22.78 13.43 -18.73
N GLY A 110 -21.76 13.84 -19.51
CA GLY A 110 -21.47 15.24 -19.82
C GLY A 110 -21.03 16.05 -18.60
N LYS A 111 -20.76 15.40 -17.46
CA LYS A 111 -20.33 16.07 -16.23
C LYS A 111 -18.82 16.24 -16.21
N ASN A 112 -18.37 17.33 -15.60
CA ASN A 112 -16.96 17.52 -15.29
C ASN A 112 -16.49 16.35 -14.41
N ALA A 113 -15.44 15.67 -14.87
CA ALA A 113 -14.83 14.52 -14.22
C ALA A 113 -13.32 14.77 -14.06
N SER A 114 -12.94 15.99 -13.69
CA SER A 114 -11.54 16.40 -13.54
C SER A 114 -10.74 15.39 -12.73
N LEU A 115 -9.56 15.04 -13.24
CA LEU A 115 -8.62 14.16 -12.57
C LEU A 115 -7.52 14.94 -11.82
N ILE A 116 -7.51 16.27 -11.95
CA ILE A 116 -6.56 17.18 -11.28
C ILE A 116 -7.34 18.14 -10.39
N ALA A 117 -6.85 18.40 -9.17
CA ALA A 117 -7.46 19.38 -8.29
C ALA A 117 -7.31 20.81 -8.86
N GLU A 118 -8.29 21.67 -8.61
CA GLU A 118 -8.31 23.05 -9.12
C GLU A 118 -7.10 23.85 -8.61
N ASP A 119 -6.83 23.80 -7.31
CA ASP A 119 -5.69 24.48 -6.68
C ASP A 119 -4.33 24.02 -7.22
N VAL A 120 -4.23 22.75 -7.63
CA VAL A 120 -3.03 22.17 -8.26
C VAL A 120 -2.92 22.61 -9.71
N TRP A 121 -4.03 22.64 -10.45
CA TRP A 121 -4.06 23.13 -11.83
C TRP A 121 -3.64 24.60 -11.91
N GLU A 122 -4.12 25.47 -11.02
CA GLU A 122 -3.74 26.88 -10.97
C GLU A 122 -2.22 27.08 -10.81
N VAL A 123 -1.58 26.28 -9.95
CA VAL A 123 -0.12 26.29 -9.79
C VAL A 123 0.58 25.86 -11.08
N ILE A 124 0.10 24.80 -11.71
CA ILE A 124 0.69 24.27 -12.94
C ILE A 124 0.55 25.29 -14.09
N GLU A 125 -0.62 25.88 -14.25
CA GLU A 125 -0.90 26.87 -15.29
C GLU A 125 -0.02 28.11 -15.12
N LYS A 126 0.07 28.63 -13.90
CA LYS A 126 0.90 29.80 -13.59
C LYS A 126 2.40 29.58 -13.84
N ASN A 127 2.88 28.34 -13.71
CA ASN A 127 4.30 28.00 -13.81
C ASN A 127 4.62 27.10 -15.03
N ALA A 128 3.72 27.05 -16.03
CA ALA A 128 3.75 26.06 -17.09
C ALA A 128 5.10 25.95 -17.84
N GLU A 129 5.70 27.09 -18.22
CA GLU A 129 6.96 27.13 -18.95
C GLU A 129 8.14 26.59 -18.12
N LEU A 130 8.21 26.95 -16.84
CA LEU A 130 9.23 26.47 -15.92
C LEU A 130 9.09 24.95 -15.69
N LEU A 131 7.88 24.47 -15.44
CA LEU A 131 7.64 23.05 -15.17
C LEU A 131 7.90 22.19 -16.41
N ASP A 132 7.46 22.64 -17.59
CA ASP A 132 7.68 21.92 -18.86
C ASP A 132 9.17 21.84 -19.23
N SER A 133 9.95 22.89 -18.96
CA SER A 133 11.39 22.93 -19.23
C SER A 133 12.24 22.18 -18.20
N THR A 134 11.74 22.00 -16.97
CA THR A 134 12.42 21.26 -15.90
C THR A 134 12.40 19.74 -16.14
N ILE A 135 11.39 19.21 -16.81
CA ILE A 135 11.21 17.77 -16.98
C ILE A 135 12.23 17.16 -17.95
N ILE A 136 12.91 16.11 -17.49
CA ILE A 136 13.88 15.34 -18.27
C ILE A 136 13.26 14.00 -18.69
N TYR A 137 12.68 13.95 -19.89
CA TYR A 137 12.03 12.74 -20.43
C TYR A 137 12.96 11.55 -20.63
N ASP A 138 14.26 11.79 -20.78
CA ASP A 138 15.25 10.71 -20.92
C ASP A 138 15.32 9.83 -19.67
N ARG A 139 14.89 10.33 -18.50
CA ARG A 139 14.82 9.55 -17.25
C ARG A 139 13.81 8.40 -17.33
N ASP A 140 12.82 8.46 -18.22
CA ASP A 140 11.88 7.35 -18.46
C ASP A 140 12.57 6.10 -19.01
N PHE A 141 13.69 6.24 -19.73
CA PHE A 141 14.43 5.12 -20.30
C PHE A 141 15.32 4.38 -19.28
N GLY A 142 15.27 4.80 -18.00
CA GLY A 142 16.02 4.18 -16.90
C GLY A 142 15.24 3.15 -16.08
N PHE A 143 13.98 2.89 -16.41
CA PHE A 143 13.20 1.81 -15.78
C PHE A 143 13.55 0.45 -16.41
N ASP A 144 13.44 -0.62 -15.64
CA ASP A 144 13.35 -1.96 -16.20
C ASP A 144 11.94 -2.24 -16.75
N TYR A 145 11.78 -3.34 -17.49
CA TYR A 145 10.53 -3.63 -18.18
C TYR A 145 9.36 -3.83 -17.20
N PHE A 146 9.58 -4.58 -16.13
CA PHE A 146 8.53 -4.90 -15.16
C PHE A 146 8.14 -3.68 -14.30
N GLY A 147 9.09 -2.84 -13.91
CA GLY A 147 8.84 -1.57 -13.25
C GLY A 147 7.99 -0.65 -14.13
N PHE A 148 8.36 -0.52 -15.41
CA PHE A 148 7.56 0.28 -16.36
C PHE A 148 6.15 -0.28 -16.56
N LYS A 149 5.99 -1.60 -16.73
CA LYS A 149 4.67 -2.24 -16.86
C LYS A 149 3.81 -2.09 -15.61
N THR A 150 4.41 -2.08 -14.43
CA THR A 150 3.71 -1.75 -13.18
C THR A 150 3.13 -0.33 -13.22
N LEU A 151 3.92 0.66 -13.65
CA LEU A 151 3.47 2.04 -13.82
C LEU A 151 2.32 2.14 -14.84
N GLU A 152 2.48 1.50 -16.00
CA GLU A 152 1.49 1.48 -17.09
C GLU A 152 0.14 0.88 -16.67
N LYS A 153 0.20 -0.19 -15.88
CA LYS A 153 -1.00 -0.91 -15.43
C LYS A 153 -1.83 -0.04 -14.47
N SER A 154 -1.20 0.58 -13.48
CA SER A 154 -1.93 1.09 -12.31
C SER A 154 -1.65 2.56 -11.93
N TYR A 155 -0.52 3.15 -12.31
CA TYR A 155 -0.08 4.45 -11.77
C TYR A 155 -0.29 5.62 -12.73
N LEU A 156 -0.08 5.42 -14.03
CA LEU A 156 -0.23 6.49 -15.02
C LEU A 156 -1.73 6.76 -15.26
N LEU A 157 -2.15 8.03 -15.14
CA LEU A 157 -3.54 8.39 -15.35
C LEU A 157 -3.98 8.12 -16.79
N LYS A 158 -5.25 7.71 -16.91
CA LYS A 158 -5.88 7.29 -18.15
C LYS A 158 -7.13 8.14 -18.41
N ILE A 159 -7.33 8.50 -19.67
CA ILE A 159 -8.59 9.07 -20.17
C ILE A 159 -9.18 8.03 -21.11
N GLU A 160 -10.40 7.59 -20.85
CA GLU A 160 -11.11 6.60 -21.69
C GLU A 160 -10.30 5.30 -21.90
N GLY A 161 -9.60 4.86 -20.85
CA GLY A 161 -8.74 3.68 -20.88
C GLY A 161 -7.38 3.88 -21.55
N GLN A 162 -7.13 5.03 -22.18
CA GLN A 162 -5.86 5.37 -22.82
C GLN A 162 -4.96 6.15 -21.86
N ILE A 163 -3.69 5.76 -21.78
CA ILE A 163 -2.71 6.42 -20.92
C ILE A 163 -2.39 7.80 -21.50
N VAL A 164 -2.47 8.83 -20.66
CA VAL A 164 -2.12 10.20 -21.04
C VAL A 164 -0.89 10.73 -20.32
N GLU A 165 -0.58 10.21 -19.13
CA GLU A 165 0.62 10.57 -18.39
C GLU A 165 1.84 9.75 -18.81
N ARG A 166 3.00 10.41 -18.85
CA ARG A 166 4.32 9.77 -18.81
C ARG A 166 4.78 9.59 -17.36
N PRO A 167 5.74 8.69 -17.07
CA PRO A 167 6.29 8.59 -15.71
C PRO A 167 6.86 9.91 -15.17
N GLN A 168 7.49 10.73 -16.02
CA GLN A 168 7.90 12.08 -15.58
C GLN A 168 6.72 13.00 -15.23
N HIS A 169 5.58 12.88 -15.93
CA HIS A 169 4.38 13.65 -15.62
C HIS A 169 3.80 13.23 -14.26
N LEU A 170 3.75 11.93 -13.99
CA LEU A 170 3.38 11.37 -12.69
C LEU A 170 4.26 11.98 -11.57
N TYR A 171 5.59 11.97 -11.72
CA TYR A 171 6.47 12.49 -10.68
C TYR A 171 6.33 14.00 -10.47
N MET A 172 6.18 14.78 -11.53
CA MET A 172 5.97 16.23 -11.39
C MET A 172 4.59 16.53 -10.78
N ARG A 173 3.53 15.81 -11.17
CA ARG A 173 2.19 15.92 -10.55
C ARG A 173 2.26 15.62 -9.06
N VAL A 174 2.93 14.54 -8.67
CA VAL A 174 3.09 14.17 -7.25
C VAL A 174 3.84 15.25 -6.50
N ALA A 175 4.95 15.76 -7.05
CA ALA A 175 5.72 16.81 -6.40
C ALA A 175 4.93 18.11 -6.21
N ILE A 176 4.21 18.57 -7.25
CA ILE A 176 3.33 19.74 -7.12
C ILE A 176 2.16 19.45 -6.18
N GLY A 177 1.58 18.25 -6.20
CA GLY A 177 0.52 17.86 -5.28
C GLY A 177 0.92 17.95 -3.80
N ILE A 178 2.17 17.64 -3.47
CA ILE A 178 2.71 17.72 -2.11
C ILE A 178 3.10 19.16 -1.74
N HIS A 179 3.77 19.88 -2.63
CA HIS A 179 4.38 21.17 -2.30
C HIS A 179 3.54 22.39 -2.68
N LYS A 180 2.51 22.21 -3.52
CA LYS A 180 1.61 23.24 -4.04
C LYS A 180 2.36 24.49 -4.51
N GLN A 181 2.14 25.62 -3.85
CA GLN A 181 2.70 26.93 -4.23
C GLN A 181 4.24 27.00 -4.11
N ASP A 182 4.86 26.11 -3.34
CA ASP A 182 6.32 26.03 -3.22
C ASP A 182 6.92 25.20 -4.36
N VAL A 183 7.02 25.84 -5.52
CA VAL A 183 7.51 25.24 -6.76
C VAL A 183 8.98 24.83 -6.67
N GLU A 184 9.79 25.53 -5.88
CA GLU A 184 11.21 25.19 -5.68
C GLU A 184 11.35 23.81 -5.00
N SER A 185 10.62 23.60 -3.90
CA SER A 185 10.60 22.29 -3.25
C SER A 185 9.98 21.21 -4.13
N ALA A 186 8.96 21.55 -4.93
CA ALA A 186 8.39 20.62 -5.90
C ALA A 186 9.43 20.15 -6.93
N ILE A 187 10.21 21.07 -7.51
CA ILE A 187 11.27 20.75 -8.46
C ILE A 187 12.33 19.87 -7.80
N LYS A 188 12.76 20.20 -6.57
CA LYS A 188 13.73 19.40 -5.81
C LYS A 188 13.23 17.96 -5.60
N THR A 189 11.97 17.80 -5.18
CA THR A 189 11.32 16.50 -5.02
C THR A 189 11.20 15.74 -6.33
N TYR A 190 10.81 16.40 -7.42
CA TYR A 190 10.76 15.82 -8.76
C TYR A 190 12.12 15.25 -9.18
N HIS A 191 13.21 16.01 -8.98
CA HIS A 191 14.55 15.55 -9.31
C HIS A 191 14.92 14.29 -8.53
N LEU A 192 14.72 14.31 -7.21
CA LEU A 192 15.07 13.17 -6.36
C LEU A 192 14.27 11.91 -6.69
N MET A 193 12.97 12.04 -6.98
CA MET A 193 12.11 10.92 -7.39
C MET A 193 12.47 10.41 -8.79
N SER A 194 12.63 11.31 -9.77
CA SER A 194 12.90 10.92 -11.17
C SER A 194 14.31 10.35 -11.37
N GLU A 195 15.26 10.70 -10.50
CA GLU A 195 16.58 10.07 -10.40
C GLU A 195 16.60 8.80 -9.53
N ARG A 196 15.43 8.40 -9.02
CA ARG A 196 15.17 7.17 -8.26
C ARG A 196 15.91 7.10 -6.93
N TRP A 197 16.17 8.23 -6.26
CA TRP A 197 16.76 8.24 -4.91
C TRP A 197 15.79 7.72 -3.85
N PHE A 198 14.51 8.00 -4.03
CA PHE A 198 13.41 7.51 -3.19
C PHE A 198 12.13 7.42 -4.01
N THR A 199 11.10 6.80 -3.44
CA THR A 199 9.73 6.88 -3.94
C THR A 199 8.76 7.11 -2.79
N HIS A 200 7.71 7.89 -3.04
CA HIS A 200 6.56 7.92 -2.14
C HIS A 200 5.75 6.63 -2.26
N ALA A 201 4.95 6.33 -1.24
CA ALA A 201 4.07 5.17 -1.25
C ALA A 201 2.98 5.27 -2.33
N THR A 202 2.37 4.12 -2.64
CA THR A 202 1.38 4.02 -3.70
C THR A 202 0.23 5.03 -3.60
N PRO A 203 -0.42 5.26 -2.44
CA PRO A 203 -1.54 6.21 -2.37
C PRO A 203 -1.12 7.63 -2.72
N THR A 204 0.06 8.07 -2.28
CA THR A 204 0.64 9.35 -2.69
C THR A 204 0.85 9.41 -4.20
N LEU A 205 1.43 8.38 -4.82
CA LEU A 205 1.63 8.34 -6.28
C LEU A 205 0.31 8.37 -7.06
N PHE A 206 -0.72 7.70 -6.55
CA PHE A 206 -2.04 7.65 -7.17
C PHE A 206 -2.79 8.98 -7.06
N ASN A 207 -2.77 9.59 -5.87
CA ASN A 207 -3.77 10.60 -5.50
C ASN A 207 -3.19 12.01 -5.30
N ALA A 208 -1.88 12.18 -5.17
CA ALA A 208 -1.29 13.51 -5.08
C ALA A 208 -1.61 14.31 -6.37
N GLY A 209 -2.11 15.53 -6.18
CA GLY A 209 -2.54 16.41 -7.26
C GLY A 209 -3.97 16.17 -7.77
N THR A 210 -4.70 15.18 -7.22
CA THR A 210 -6.08 14.84 -7.63
C THR A 210 -7.13 15.48 -6.72
N PRO A 211 -8.41 15.60 -7.12
CA PRO A 211 -9.44 16.31 -6.34
C PRO A 211 -9.72 15.76 -4.93
N LYS A 212 -9.41 14.48 -4.68
CA LYS A 212 -9.52 13.85 -3.36
C LYS A 212 -8.20 13.14 -3.04
N ALA A 213 -7.21 13.96 -2.67
CA ALA A 213 -5.84 13.51 -2.46
C ALA A 213 -5.66 12.73 -1.14
N GLN A 214 -6.21 11.51 -1.06
CA GLN A 214 -5.90 10.58 0.04
C GLN A 214 -4.52 9.95 -0.24
N MET A 215 -3.51 10.40 0.48
CA MET A 215 -2.09 10.09 0.24
C MET A 215 -1.49 9.13 1.28
N SER A 216 -2.15 8.93 2.42
CA SER A 216 -1.71 8.03 3.50
C SER A 216 -1.99 6.56 3.18
N SER A 217 -1.18 5.63 3.70
CA SER A 217 -1.23 4.21 3.28
C SER A 217 -2.03 3.30 4.19
N CYS A 218 -1.92 3.49 5.49
CA CYS A 218 -2.54 2.61 6.47
C CYS A 218 -3.16 3.42 7.60
N PHE A 219 -4.14 2.82 8.24
CA PHE A 219 -4.86 3.37 9.38
C PHE A 219 -4.91 2.33 10.50
N LEU A 220 -4.77 2.79 11.75
CA LEU A 220 -4.87 1.95 12.92
C LEU A 220 -6.09 2.38 13.73
N LEU A 221 -6.91 1.41 14.12
CA LEU A 221 -8.12 1.64 14.90
C LEU A 221 -8.10 0.77 16.14
N THR A 222 -8.64 1.29 17.23
CA THR A 222 -9.16 0.45 18.31
C THR A 222 -10.67 0.41 18.20
N MET A 223 -11.26 -0.75 18.44
CA MET A 223 -12.70 -0.88 18.57
C MET A 223 -13.22 0.12 19.60
N LYS A 224 -14.17 0.99 19.23
CA LYS A 224 -14.62 2.11 20.07
C LYS A 224 -15.13 1.64 21.43
N ASP A 225 -16.09 0.73 21.43
CA ASP A 225 -16.73 0.19 22.63
C ASP A 225 -17.18 -1.26 22.45
N ASP A 226 -17.32 -1.99 23.56
CA ASP A 226 -17.95 -3.31 23.62
C ASP A 226 -19.49 -3.22 23.59
N SER A 227 -20.00 -2.64 22.51
CA SER A 227 -21.43 -2.43 22.26
C SER A 227 -21.74 -2.57 20.77
N ILE A 228 -23.00 -2.83 20.42
CA ILE A 228 -23.41 -2.89 19.01
C ILE A 228 -23.15 -1.55 18.31
N GLU A 229 -23.42 -0.43 18.97
CA GLU A 229 -23.15 0.90 18.42
C GLU A 229 -21.67 1.10 18.14
N GLY A 230 -20.80 0.84 19.13
CA GLY A 230 -19.34 0.96 18.97
C GLY A 230 -18.78 0.04 17.87
N ILE A 231 -19.29 -1.19 17.78
CA ILE A 231 -18.90 -2.16 16.73
C ILE A 231 -19.30 -1.66 15.34
N TYR A 232 -20.53 -1.19 15.16
CA TYR A 232 -21.01 -0.74 13.85
C TYR A 232 -20.46 0.63 13.44
N ASP A 233 -20.15 1.51 14.39
CA ASP A 233 -19.44 2.75 14.11
C ASP A 233 -17.99 2.48 13.67
N THR A 234 -17.31 1.55 14.34
CA THR A 234 -15.98 1.08 13.92
C THR A 234 -16.05 0.45 12.53
N LEU A 235 -17.05 -0.39 12.25
CA LEU A 235 -17.27 -0.98 10.93
C LEU A 235 -17.47 0.10 9.85
N LYS A 236 -18.28 1.13 10.13
CA LYS A 236 -18.50 2.27 9.24
C LYS A 236 -17.20 3.03 8.97
N GLN A 237 -16.36 3.25 9.98
CA GLN A 237 -15.04 3.87 9.80
C GLN A 237 -14.15 3.02 8.89
N THR A 238 -14.07 1.70 9.15
CA THR A 238 -13.27 0.80 8.30
C THR A 238 -13.75 0.77 6.85
N ALA A 239 -15.07 0.82 6.60
CA ALA A 239 -15.63 0.90 5.26
C ALA A 239 -15.23 2.19 4.54
N LYS A 240 -15.30 3.36 5.21
CA LYS A 240 -14.88 4.65 4.63
C LYS A 240 -13.39 4.69 4.31
N ILE A 241 -12.56 4.13 5.19
CA ILE A 241 -11.11 4.03 4.99
C ILE A 241 -10.80 3.10 3.82
N SER A 242 -11.42 1.92 3.77
CA SER A 242 -11.23 0.95 2.67
C SER A 242 -11.69 1.52 1.32
N GLN A 243 -12.79 2.28 1.29
CA GLN A 243 -13.25 2.97 0.08
C GLN A 243 -12.16 3.86 -0.52
N SER A 244 -11.35 4.48 0.35
CA SER A 244 -10.25 5.37 -0.04
C SER A 244 -8.91 4.64 -0.22
N ALA A 245 -8.93 3.31 -0.32
CA ALA A 245 -7.77 2.45 -0.52
C ALA A 245 -6.76 2.36 0.64
N GLY A 246 -7.18 2.69 1.87
CA GLY A 246 -6.36 2.51 3.07
C GLY A 246 -6.33 1.06 3.56
N GLY A 247 -5.15 0.55 3.92
CA GLY A 247 -5.01 -0.69 4.71
C GLY A 247 -5.35 -0.44 6.18
N ILE A 248 -5.87 -1.45 6.88
CA ILE A 248 -6.37 -1.28 8.25
C ILE A 248 -5.69 -2.24 9.23
N GLY A 249 -5.25 -1.74 10.37
CA GLY A 249 -5.03 -2.52 11.59
C GLY A 249 -6.14 -2.21 12.60
N LEU A 250 -6.80 -3.24 13.14
CA LEU A 250 -7.91 -3.07 14.09
C LEU A 250 -7.66 -3.91 15.35
N SER A 251 -7.49 -3.23 16.48
CA SER A 251 -7.51 -3.83 17.82
C SER A 251 -8.95 -4.14 18.24
N ILE A 252 -9.19 -5.38 18.69
CA ILE A 252 -10.50 -5.84 19.17
C ILE A 252 -10.46 -6.40 20.61
N HIS A 253 -9.40 -6.12 21.37
CA HIS A 253 -9.14 -6.70 22.69
C HIS A 253 -10.27 -6.47 23.71
N ASN A 254 -11.03 -5.40 23.53
CA ASN A 254 -12.11 -4.98 24.42
C ASN A 254 -13.46 -5.65 24.13
N VAL A 255 -13.62 -6.39 23.03
CA VAL A 255 -14.89 -7.04 22.67
C VAL A 255 -15.11 -8.28 23.52
N ARG A 256 -16.27 -8.41 24.15
CA ARG A 256 -16.56 -9.54 25.06
C ARG A 256 -16.54 -10.89 24.34
N ALA A 257 -16.00 -11.90 25.03
CA ALA A 257 -15.90 -13.26 24.53
C ALA A 257 -17.24 -14.01 24.47
N THR A 258 -17.25 -15.15 23.79
CA THR A 258 -18.42 -16.06 23.66
C THR A 258 -18.96 -16.47 25.04
N GLY A 259 -20.29 -16.47 25.20
CA GLY A 259 -20.95 -16.85 26.46
C GLY A 259 -21.03 -15.74 27.51
N SER A 260 -20.48 -14.55 27.24
CA SER A 260 -20.53 -13.42 28.17
C SER A 260 -21.93 -12.85 28.34
N TYR A 261 -22.29 -12.50 29.57
CA TYR A 261 -23.60 -11.94 29.88
C TYR A 261 -23.86 -10.59 29.18
N ILE A 262 -25.10 -10.37 28.77
CA ILE A 262 -25.57 -9.10 28.19
C ILE A 262 -26.73 -8.58 29.06
N SER A 263 -26.45 -7.58 29.89
CA SER A 263 -27.39 -7.05 30.89
C SER A 263 -28.67 -6.45 30.29
N GLY A 264 -28.64 -5.92 29.07
CA GLY A 264 -29.81 -5.32 28.42
C GLY A 264 -30.78 -6.31 27.78
N THR A 265 -30.29 -7.44 27.26
CA THR A 265 -31.10 -8.44 26.55
C THR A 265 -31.32 -9.72 27.33
N ASN A 266 -30.69 -9.83 28.51
CA ASN A 266 -30.64 -11.05 29.33
C ASN A 266 -30.17 -12.29 28.55
N GLY A 267 -29.31 -12.07 27.55
CA GLY A 267 -28.72 -13.09 26.69
C GLY A 267 -27.23 -13.28 26.92
N THR A 268 -26.62 -14.13 26.10
CA THR A 268 -25.18 -14.36 26.07
C THR A 268 -24.57 -13.92 24.75
N SER A 269 -23.36 -13.36 24.79
CA SER A 269 -22.60 -12.97 23.60
C SER A 269 -22.24 -14.18 22.73
N ASN A 270 -22.26 -13.97 21.42
CA ASN A 270 -21.76 -14.96 20.46
C ASN A 270 -20.24 -14.83 20.21
N GLY A 271 -19.57 -13.93 20.94
CA GLY A 271 -18.12 -13.71 20.86
C GLY A 271 -17.68 -12.97 19.60
N ILE A 272 -16.36 -13.00 19.36
CA ILE A 272 -15.73 -12.22 18.29
C ILE A 272 -15.93 -12.82 16.89
N ILE A 273 -16.20 -14.13 16.77
CA ILE A 273 -16.22 -14.82 15.47
C ILE A 273 -17.35 -14.29 14.56
N PRO A 274 -18.62 -14.20 14.98
CA PRO A 274 -19.68 -13.66 14.11
C PRO A 274 -19.47 -12.19 13.77
N MET A 275 -18.91 -11.40 14.71
CA MET A 275 -18.55 -10.00 14.45
C MET A 275 -17.52 -9.92 13.33
N LEU A 276 -16.45 -10.71 13.40
CA LEU A 276 -15.38 -10.71 12.40
C LEU A 276 -15.87 -11.16 11.02
N LYS A 277 -16.91 -11.99 10.93
CA LYS A 277 -17.54 -12.28 9.63
C LYS A 277 -18.17 -11.05 8.98
N VAL A 278 -18.76 -10.14 9.76
CA VAL A 278 -19.29 -8.88 9.22
C VAL A 278 -18.16 -8.00 8.69
N PHE A 279 -17.03 -7.93 9.40
CA PHE A 279 -15.83 -7.23 8.91
C PHE A 279 -15.25 -7.89 7.65
N ASN A 280 -15.23 -9.22 7.59
CA ASN A 280 -14.78 -9.98 6.42
C ASN A 280 -15.59 -9.63 5.18
N ASP A 281 -16.92 -9.70 5.27
CA ASP A 281 -17.78 -9.41 4.13
C ASP A 281 -17.75 -7.92 3.74
N THR A 282 -17.51 -7.03 4.71
CA THR A 282 -17.26 -5.61 4.43
C THR A 282 -15.96 -5.39 3.66
N ALA A 283 -14.88 -6.08 4.04
CA ALA A 283 -13.60 -6.03 3.33
C ALA A 283 -13.72 -6.51 1.87
N ARG A 284 -14.57 -7.52 1.63
CA ARG A 284 -14.88 -8.03 0.28
C ARG A 284 -15.77 -7.07 -0.52
N TYR A 285 -16.74 -6.44 0.13
CA TYR A 285 -17.69 -5.54 -0.53
C TYR A 285 -17.03 -4.22 -0.95
N VAL A 286 -16.24 -3.62 -0.06
CA VAL A 286 -15.57 -2.34 -0.29
C VAL A 286 -14.17 -2.57 -0.89
N ASP A 287 -14.15 -3.13 -2.09
CA ASP A 287 -12.94 -3.34 -2.90
C ASP A 287 -12.40 -1.98 -3.41
N GLN A 288 -11.14 -1.69 -3.14
CA GLN A 288 -10.59 -0.33 -3.17
C GLN A 288 -10.54 0.24 -4.61
N GLY A 289 -11.07 1.46 -4.78
CA GLY A 289 -10.84 2.30 -5.96
C GLY A 289 -11.31 1.73 -7.30
N GLY A 290 -12.39 0.93 -7.33
CA GLY A 290 -12.93 0.34 -8.55
C GLY A 290 -12.19 -0.91 -9.03
N GLY A 291 -11.73 -1.74 -8.09
CA GLY A 291 -11.00 -2.99 -8.37
C GLY A 291 -9.49 -2.79 -8.55
N LYS A 292 -8.93 -1.66 -8.07
CA LYS A 292 -7.48 -1.43 -8.11
C LYS A 292 -6.76 -2.31 -7.07
N ARG A 293 -7.36 -2.56 -5.91
CA ARG A 293 -6.80 -3.37 -4.80
C ARG A 293 -7.90 -3.89 -3.88
N LYS A 294 -7.81 -5.14 -3.41
CA LYS A 294 -8.73 -5.68 -2.41
C LYS A 294 -8.61 -4.95 -1.07
N GLY A 295 -9.74 -4.73 -0.39
CA GLY A 295 -9.76 -4.28 1.01
C GLY A 295 -9.04 -5.29 1.89
N ALA A 296 -8.21 -4.82 2.83
CA ALA A 296 -7.36 -5.68 3.66
C ALA A 296 -7.28 -5.14 5.08
N PHE A 297 -7.81 -5.91 6.04
CA PHE A 297 -7.83 -5.57 7.46
C PHE A 297 -7.02 -6.61 8.24
N ALA A 298 -6.08 -6.17 9.08
CA ALA A 298 -5.42 -6.99 10.08
C ALA A 298 -6.10 -6.81 11.44
N ILE A 299 -6.60 -7.89 12.00
CA ILE A 299 -7.26 -7.93 13.30
C ILE A 299 -6.23 -8.32 14.36
N TYR A 300 -6.13 -7.50 15.39
CA TYR A 300 -5.20 -7.69 16.51
C TYR A 300 -5.95 -8.19 17.74
N LEU A 301 -5.44 -9.27 18.35
CA LEU A 301 -5.97 -9.85 19.58
C LEU A 301 -4.84 -10.18 20.57
N GLU A 302 -5.00 -9.87 21.86
CA GLU A 302 -4.07 -10.31 22.90
C GLU A 302 -4.32 -11.78 23.29
N PRO A 303 -3.25 -12.57 23.59
CA PRO A 303 -3.35 -14.02 23.76
C PRO A 303 -4.11 -14.46 25.03
N TRP A 304 -4.47 -13.54 25.93
CA TRP A 304 -5.32 -13.85 27.09
C TRP A 304 -6.81 -13.87 26.76
N HIS A 305 -7.24 -13.44 25.57
CA HIS A 305 -8.65 -13.37 25.23
C HIS A 305 -9.30 -14.77 25.17
N ALA A 306 -10.49 -14.94 25.74
CA ALA A 306 -11.12 -16.27 25.85
C ALA A 306 -11.52 -16.92 24.52
N ASP A 307 -11.73 -16.14 23.45
CA ASP A 307 -11.98 -16.66 22.10
C ASP A 307 -10.69 -16.91 21.27
N ILE A 308 -9.50 -16.90 21.90
CA ILE A 308 -8.20 -16.95 21.17
C ILE A 308 -8.02 -18.19 20.30
N PHE A 309 -8.48 -19.37 20.71
CA PHE A 309 -8.33 -20.58 19.89
C PHE A 309 -9.17 -20.52 18.61
N ASP A 310 -10.41 -20.07 18.71
CA ASP A 310 -11.27 -19.90 17.53
C ASP A 310 -10.74 -18.79 16.61
N PHE A 311 -10.13 -17.74 17.18
CA PHE A 311 -9.45 -16.69 16.43
C PHE A 311 -8.30 -17.24 15.56
N LEU A 312 -7.50 -18.16 16.09
CA LEU A 312 -6.40 -18.81 15.36
C LEU A 312 -6.90 -19.69 14.19
N ASP A 313 -8.13 -20.18 14.28
CA ASP A 313 -8.72 -21.05 13.26
C ASP A 313 -9.41 -20.29 12.12
N LEU A 314 -9.64 -18.98 12.24
CA LEU A 314 -10.46 -18.18 11.32
C LEU A 314 -9.98 -18.20 9.86
N ARG A 315 -8.67 -18.38 9.63
CA ARG A 315 -8.05 -18.42 8.30
C ARG A 315 -7.82 -19.84 7.77
N LYS A 316 -8.02 -20.88 8.58
CA LYS A 316 -7.77 -22.26 8.15
C LYS A 316 -8.67 -22.63 6.97
N ASN A 317 -8.13 -23.42 6.04
CA ASN A 317 -8.85 -23.81 4.83
C ASN A 317 -9.94 -24.86 5.13
N HIS A 318 -9.74 -25.70 6.15
CA HIS A 318 -10.71 -26.70 6.60
C HIS A 318 -11.56 -26.17 7.76
N GLY A 319 -12.61 -26.93 8.11
CA GLY A 319 -13.56 -26.62 9.18
C GLY A 319 -14.86 -25.96 8.68
N LYS A 320 -15.63 -25.42 9.63
CA LYS A 320 -16.98 -24.88 9.38
C LYS A 320 -16.94 -23.47 8.80
N GLU A 321 -17.57 -23.23 7.66
CA GLU A 321 -17.59 -21.91 6.99
C GLU A 321 -18.22 -20.80 7.84
N GLU A 322 -19.16 -21.13 8.71
CA GLU A 322 -19.74 -20.22 9.70
C GLU A 322 -18.71 -19.72 10.73
N MET A 323 -17.57 -20.40 10.87
CA MET A 323 -16.47 -20.07 11.79
C MET A 323 -15.21 -19.60 11.04
N ARG A 324 -15.36 -19.05 9.82
CA ARG A 324 -14.23 -18.62 8.98
C ARG A 324 -14.41 -17.19 8.48
N ALA A 325 -13.30 -16.48 8.39
CA ALA A 325 -13.19 -15.13 7.85
C ALA A 325 -11.82 -14.99 7.18
N ARG A 326 -11.69 -15.55 5.97
CA ARG A 326 -10.39 -15.75 5.29
C ARG A 326 -9.87 -14.53 4.53
N ASP A 327 -10.71 -13.52 4.31
CA ASP A 327 -10.33 -12.27 3.67
C ASP A 327 -9.74 -11.25 4.67
N LEU A 328 -9.79 -11.57 5.96
CA LEU A 328 -9.08 -10.84 7.01
C LEU A 328 -7.68 -11.43 7.26
N PHE A 329 -6.81 -10.58 7.77
CA PHE A 329 -5.50 -10.95 8.32
C PHE A 329 -5.58 -10.95 9.84
N TYR A 330 -4.76 -11.77 10.49
CA TYR A 330 -4.78 -11.97 11.94
C TYR A 330 -3.41 -11.72 12.52
N ALA A 331 -3.38 -11.08 13.69
CA ALA A 331 -2.17 -10.70 14.40
C ALA A 331 -2.37 -10.88 15.91
N LEU A 332 -1.32 -11.31 16.59
CA LEU A 332 -1.27 -11.38 18.04
C LEU A 332 -0.49 -10.19 18.59
N TRP A 333 -1.07 -9.56 19.60
CA TRP A 333 -0.46 -8.50 20.40
C TRP A 333 0.01 -9.12 21.72
N VAL A 334 1.21 -9.69 21.70
CA VAL A 334 1.73 -10.60 22.72
C VAL A 334 2.43 -9.83 23.84
N CYS A 335 2.05 -10.05 25.09
CA CYS A 335 2.79 -9.58 26.25
C CYS A 335 3.96 -10.51 26.61
N ASP A 336 4.99 -9.96 27.25
CA ASP A 336 6.18 -10.67 27.70
C ASP A 336 5.82 -11.79 28.69
N LEU A 337 4.83 -11.54 29.58
CA LEU A 337 4.35 -12.54 30.53
C LEU A 337 3.88 -13.84 29.84
N PHE A 338 3.19 -13.75 28.70
CA PHE A 338 2.78 -14.94 27.97
C PHE A 338 4.00 -15.76 27.53
N MET A 339 5.01 -15.10 26.95
CA MET A 339 6.24 -15.76 26.51
C MET A 339 7.02 -16.37 27.67
N GLN A 340 7.10 -15.68 28.81
CA GLN A 340 7.71 -16.20 30.04
C GLN A 340 6.97 -17.46 30.54
N ARG A 341 5.62 -17.46 30.52
CA ARG A 341 4.81 -18.61 30.95
C ARG A 341 4.94 -19.80 29.98
N VAL A 342 5.12 -19.55 28.68
CA VAL A 342 5.42 -20.59 27.67
C VAL A 342 6.78 -21.24 27.94
N GLU A 343 7.83 -20.43 28.15
CA GLU A 343 9.19 -20.91 28.44
C GLU A 343 9.23 -21.74 29.74
N ALA A 344 8.52 -21.29 30.77
CA ALA A 344 8.49 -21.93 32.09
C ALA A 344 7.55 -23.16 32.19
N ASP A 345 6.86 -23.56 31.10
CA ASP A 345 5.79 -24.57 31.11
C ASP A 345 4.72 -24.30 32.22
N SER A 346 4.37 -23.03 32.38
CA SER A 346 3.40 -22.59 33.37
C SER A 346 1.96 -22.59 32.81
N THR A 347 1.01 -22.22 33.66
CA THR A 347 -0.38 -22.01 33.27
C THR A 347 -0.60 -20.63 32.68
N TRP A 348 -1.60 -20.55 31.81
CA TRP A 348 -2.11 -19.32 31.21
C TRP A 348 -3.63 -19.25 31.41
N SER A 349 -4.11 -18.15 31.93
CA SER A 349 -5.54 -17.87 32.12
C SER A 349 -6.13 -17.07 30.97
N LEU A 350 -7.29 -17.52 30.52
CA LEU A 350 -8.08 -16.87 29.48
C LEU A 350 -9.24 -16.10 30.11
N PHE A 351 -9.42 -14.86 29.67
CA PHE A 351 -10.37 -13.92 30.24
C PHE A 351 -11.32 -13.36 29.19
N CYS A 352 -12.51 -12.96 29.63
CA CYS A 352 -13.35 -12.03 28.90
C CYS A 352 -13.00 -10.60 29.34
N PRO A 353 -12.80 -9.64 28.41
CA PRO A 353 -12.47 -8.26 28.77
C PRO A 353 -13.57 -7.57 29.61
N HIS A 354 -14.82 -8.01 29.50
CA HIS A 354 -15.91 -7.52 30.35
C HIS A 354 -15.75 -7.91 31.82
N GLU A 355 -15.14 -9.06 32.10
CA GLU A 355 -14.93 -9.60 33.45
C GLU A 355 -13.56 -9.19 34.02
N ALA A 356 -12.57 -9.02 33.15
CA ALA A 356 -11.21 -8.60 33.46
C ALA A 356 -10.83 -7.33 32.69
N PRO A 357 -11.48 -6.17 32.97
CA PRO A 357 -11.25 -4.93 32.23
C PRO A 357 -9.86 -4.34 32.50
N GLY A 358 -9.38 -3.53 31.56
CA GLY A 358 -8.12 -2.79 31.68
C GLY A 358 -6.86 -3.53 31.24
N LEU A 359 -6.93 -4.84 30.95
CA LEU A 359 -5.77 -5.61 30.47
C LEU A 359 -5.19 -5.06 29.15
N ALA A 360 -6.05 -4.54 28.26
CA ALA A 360 -5.63 -3.93 27.00
C ALA A 360 -5.11 -2.48 27.16
N ASP A 361 -5.30 -1.88 28.33
CA ASP A 361 -5.00 -0.46 28.60
C ASP A 361 -3.72 -0.27 29.42
N CYS A 362 -3.02 -1.35 29.76
CA CYS A 362 -1.73 -1.35 30.47
C CYS A 362 -0.74 -2.32 29.81
N HIS A 363 0.56 -2.19 30.12
CA HIS A 363 1.63 -3.04 29.59
C HIS A 363 2.74 -3.25 30.63
N GLY A 364 3.67 -4.17 30.37
CA GLY A 364 4.81 -4.49 31.24
C GLY A 364 4.38 -4.88 32.67
N ALA A 365 5.07 -4.35 33.67
CA ALA A 365 4.82 -4.69 35.08
C ALA A 365 3.40 -4.36 35.57
N GLU A 366 2.76 -3.31 35.03
CA GLU A 366 1.38 -2.98 35.38
C GLU A 366 0.40 -4.05 34.86
N PHE A 367 0.62 -4.51 33.62
CA PHE A 367 -0.15 -5.61 33.04
C PHE A 367 0.04 -6.90 33.85
N GLU A 368 1.28 -7.26 34.19
CA GLU A 368 1.58 -8.46 34.97
C GLU A 368 0.84 -8.45 36.32
N ALA A 369 0.94 -7.34 37.06
CA ALA A 369 0.27 -7.21 38.36
C ALA A 369 -1.26 -7.30 38.25
N LEU A 370 -1.84 -6.68 37.21
CA LEU A 370 -3.28 -6.71 36.96
C LEU A 370 -3.77 -8.11 36.56
N TYR A 371 -3.05 -8.76 35.66
CA TYR A 371 -3.34 -10.10 35.16
C TYR A 371 -3.32 -11.13 36.31
N GLU A 372 -2.25 -11.16 37.10
CA GLU A 372 -2.12 -12.07 38.24
C GLU A 372 -3.14 -11.79 39.34
N ARG A 373 -3.55 -10.52 39.52
CA ARG A 373 -4.65 -10.18 40.43
C ARG A 373 -5.94 -10.85 39.97
N TYR A 374 -6.28 -10.77 38.68
CA TYR A 374 -7.48 -11.42 38.14
C TYR A 374 -7.41 -12.95 38.18
N GLU A 375 -6.22 -13.54 38.04
CA GLU A 375 -6.01 -14.97 38.32
C GLU A 375 -6.38 -15.32 39.78
N ARG A 376 -5.86 -14.55 40.76
CA ARG A 376 -6.14 -14.77 42.20
C ARG A 376 -7.61 -14.55 42.58
N GLU A 377 -8.28 -13.62 41.92
CA GLU A 377 -9.71 -13.35 42.12
C GLU A 377 -10.62 -14.41 41.47
N GLY A 378 -10.06 -15.36 40.70
CA GLY A 378 -10.83 -16.42 40.06
C GLY A 378 -11.68 -15.93 38.88
N ARG A 379 -11.29 -14.83 38.22
CA ARG A 379 -12.02 -14.27 37.07
C ARG A 379 -11.75 -14.99 35.75
N ALA A 380 -10.79 -15.92 35.74
CA ALA A 380 -10.43 -16.66 34.54
C ALA A 380 -11.59 -17.57 34.12
N ARG A 381 -11.94 -17.53 32.82
CA ARG A 381 -12.94 -18.44 32.26
C ARG A 381 -12.41 -19.83 32.03
N LYS A 382 -11.12 -19.91 31.66
CA LYS A 382 -10.41 -21.15 31.42
C LYS A 382 -8.94 -20.94 31.80
N THR A 383 -8.34 -21.92 32.44
CA THR A 383 -6.89 -21.96 32.66
C THR A 383 -6.34 -23.15 31.90
N ILE A 384 -5.32 -22.91 31.08
CA ILE A 384 -4.68 -23.88 30.19
C ILE A 384 -3.17 -23.93 30.48
N LYS A 385 -2.46 -24.86 29.85
CA LYS A 385 -1.00 -24.76 29.75
C LYS A 385 -0.64 -23.67 28.73
N ALA A 386 0.32 -22.80 29.05
CA ALA A 386 0.74 -21.75 28.12
C ALA A 386 1.25 -22.34 26.79
N GLN A 387 1.96 -23.48 26.86
CA GLN A 387 2.44 -24.19 25.68
C GLN A 387 1.32 -24.76 24.80
N GLU A 388 0.13 -25.07 25.35
CA GLU A 388 -1.03 -25.51 24.55
C GLU A 388 -1.44 -24.42 23.56
N LEU A 389 -1.55 -23.17 24.04
CA LEU A 389 -1.84 -22.04 23.16
C LEU A 389 -0.68 -21.76 22.21
N TRP A 390 0.58 -21.86 22.68
CA TRP A 390 1.74 -21.69 21.81
C TRP A 390 1.76 -22.68 20.64
N PHE A 391 1.48 -23.96 20.87
CA PHE A 391 1.38 -24.95 19.79
C PHE A 391 0.24 -24.63 18.83
N ALA A 392 -0.92 -24.18 19.32
CA ALA A 392 -2.02 -23.76 18.44
C ALA A 392 -1.65 -22.55 17.56
N ILE A 393 -0.85 -21.61 18.09
CA ILE A 393 -0.31 -20.47 17.32
C ILE A 393 0.60 -20.97 16.20
N LEU A 394 1.53 -21.88 16.54
CA LEU A 394 2.47 -22.46 15.58
C LEU A 394 1.74 -23.26 14.50
N ASP A 395 0.75 -24.06 14.86
CA ASP A 395 -0.06 -24.84 13.91
C ASP A 395 -0.78 -23.91 12.92
N ALA A 396 -1.39 -22.82 13.40
CA ALA A 396 -2.03 -21.83 12.54
C ALA A 396 -1.01 -21.17 11.58
N GLN A 397 0.20 -20.85 12.05
CA GLN A 397 1.26 -20.29 11.23
C GLN A 397 1.78 -21.28 10.19
N VAL A 398 1.92 -22.56 10.53
CA VAL A 398 2.32 -23.62 9.60
C VAL A 398 1.26 -23.78 8.50
N GLU A 399 -0.03 -23.74 8.86
CA GLU A 399 -1.11 -23.91 7.90
C GLU A 399 -1.37 -22.68 7.01
N THR A 400 -1.21 -21.46 7.56
CA THR A 400 -1.72 -20.23 6.92
C THR A 400 -0.70 -19.11 6.77
N GLY A 401 0.48 -19.23 7.38
CA GLY A 401 1.47 -18.15 7.50
C GLY A 401 1.10 -17.05 8.50
N THR A 402 -0.02 -17.20 9.23
CA THR A 402 -0.55 -16.24 10.21
C THR A 402 -1.05 -16.97 11.46
N PRO A 403 -1.18 -16.32 12.63
CA PRO A 403 -1.13 -14.88 12.87
C PRO A 403 0.26 -14.27 12.80
N TYR A 404 0.33 -12.96 12.52
CA TYR A 404 1.51 -12.15 12.81
C TYR A 404 1.79 -12.16 14.32
N LEU A 405 3.05 -12.00 14.71
CA LEU A 405 3.43 -11.89 16.12
C LEU A 405 4.07 -10.53 16.37
N LEU A 406 3.47 -9.76 17.28
CA LEU A 406 4.02 -8.48 17.72
C LEU A 406 4.07 -8.47 19.24
N TYR A 407 5.11 -7.85 19.79
CA TYR A 407 5.37 -7.83 21.22
C TYR A 407 4.92 -6.50 21.83
N LYS A 408 3.78 -6.53 22.52
CA LYS A 408 3.09 -5.39 23.14
C LYS A 408 4.02 -4.57 24.03
N ASP A 409 4.77 -5.24 24.90
CA ASP A 409 5.56 -4.55 25.92
C ASP A 409 6.77 -3.85 25.30
N ALA A 410 7.43 -4.51 24.34
CA ALA A 410 8.49 -3.91 23.55
C ALA A 410 8.00 -2.74 22.71
N ALA A 411 6.81 -2.86 22.09
CA ALA A 411 6.21 -1.81 21.28
C ALA A 411 5.90 -0.56 22.12
N ASN A 412 5.30 -0.75 23.29
CA ASN A 412 4.93 0.36 24.18
C ASN A 412 6.15 1.00 24.86
N THR A 413 7.05 0.20 25.44
CA THR A 413 8.21 0.71 26.22
C THR A 413 9.21 1.49 25.39
N LYS A 414 9.26 1.24 24.08
CA LYS A 414 10.19 1.89 23.15
C LYS A 414 9.52 2.95 22.27
N SER A 415 8.23 3.22 22.47
CA SER A 415 7.52 4.21 21.68
C SER A 415 7.77 5.62 22.21
N ASN A 416 8.07 6.55 21.31
CA ASN A 416 8.10 7.97 21.65
C ASN A 416 6.69 8.54 21.88
N GLN A 417 5.63 7.78 21.58
CA GLN A 417 4.23 8.13 21.87
C GLN A 417 3.73 7.54 23.21
N GLN A 418 4.60 6.95 24.03
CA GLN A 418 4.21 6.34 25.33
C GLN A 418 3.46 7.30 26.27
N ASN A 419 3.63 8.61 26.10
CA ASN A 419 2.95 9.64 26.89
C ASN A 419 1.46 9.81 26.54
N LEU A 420 0.98 9.24 25.43
CA LEU A 420 -0.43 9.28 25.01
C LEU A 420 -1.26 8.16 25.65
N GLY A 421 -0.61 7.07 26.04
CA GLY A 421 -1.22 5.89 26.66
C GLY A 421 -0.75 4.59 26.01
N THR A 422 -1.39 3.48 26.40
CA THR A 422 -1.04 2.15 25.88
C THR A 422 -1.47 2.00 24.42
N ILE A 423 -0.49 1.71 23.55
CA ILE A 423 -0.68 1.33 22.16
C ILE A 423 -1.22 -0.10 22.09
N LYS A 424 -2.32 -0.26 21.34
CA LYS A 424 -3.13 -1.48 21.34
C LYS A 424 -2.90 -2.39 20.14
N SER A 425 -2.27 -1.92 19.07
CA SER A 425 -2.04 -2.73 17.87
C SER A 425 -0.95 -2.13 16.98
N SER A 426 -0.72 -2.78 15.85
CA SER A 426 0.01 -2.23 14.70
C SER A 426 -0.94 -2.09 13.49
N ASN A 427 -0.40 -1.80 12.32
CA ASN A 427 -1.14 -1.65 11.06
C ASN A 427 -1.28 -2.99 10.30
N LEU A 428 -1.76 -2.95 9.05
CA LEU A 428 -1.87 -4.12 8.18
C LEU A 428 -0.54 -4.88 7.99
N CYS A 429 0.58 -4.17 7.92
CA CYS A 429 1.89 -4.69 7.53
C CYS A 429 2.89 -4.82 8.68
N THR A 430 2.46 -4.57 9.93
CA THR A 430 3.19 -4.79 11.19
C THR A 430 4.39 -3.88 11.49
N GLU A 431 4.59 -2.82 10.70
CA GLU A 431 5.72 -1.89 10.83
C GLU A 431 5.40 -0.62 11.62
N ILE A 432 4.12 -0.30 11.82
CA ILE A 432 3.69 0.95 12.45
C ILE A 432 3.20 0.71 13.87
N ILE A 433 3.71 1.49 14.83
CA ILE A 433 3.38 1.40 16.24
C ILE A 433 2.95 2.79 16.70
N GLU A 434 1.67 3.08 16.52
CA GLU A 434 1.07 4.39 16.81
C GLU A 434 -0.14 4.22 17.73
N TYR A 435 -0.35 5.21 18.59
CA TYR A 435 -1.46 5.26 19.54
C TYR A 435 -2.82 5.37 18.84
N THR A 436 -3.85 4.80 19.45
CA THR A 436 -5.24 4.88 18.96
C THR A 436 -6.19 5.02 20.13
N ALA A 437 -7.28 5.76 19.92
CA ALA A 437 -8.32 6.01 20.90
C ALA A 437 -9.71 6.05 20.23
N ALA A 438 -10.75 6.38 21.00
CA ALA A 438 -12.11 6.46 20.46
C ALA A 438 -12.27 7.61 19.43
N ASP A 439 -11.49 8.68 19.58
CA ASP A 439 -11.46 9.89 18.76
C ASP A 439 -10.18 10.03 17.93
N GLU A 440 -9.27 9.04 17.98
CA GLU A 440 -8.02 9.01 17.24
C GLU A 440 -7.84 7.72 16.45
N VAL A 441 -7.75 7.86 15.12
CA VAL A 441 -7.40 6.78 14.19
C VAL A 441 -6.02 7.10 13.62
N ALA A 442 -4.98 6.42 14.11
CA ALA A 442 -3.61 6.70 13.68
C ALA A 442 -3.42 6.48 12.17
N VAL A 443 -2.54 7.28 11.57
CA VAL A 443 -2.38 7.41 10.11
C VAL A 443 -0.92 7.26 9.73
N CYS A 444 -0.66 6.33 8.81
CA CYS A 444 0.68 6.06 8.35
C CYS A 444 1.00 6.75 7.01
N ASN A 445 1.96 7.67 7.04
CA ASN A 445 2.49 8.40 5.87
C ASN A 445 3.86 7.84 5.48
N LEU A 446 3.98 7.26 4.27
CA LEU A 446 5.11 6.40 3.90
C LEU A 446 5.85 6.85 2.64
N ALA A 447 7.16 6.65 2.68
CA ALA A 447 8.06 6.68 1.53
C ALA A 447 9.20 5.67 1.76
N SER A 448 9.94 5.32 0.70
CA SER A 448 11.08 4.41 0.80
C SER A 448 12.30 4.93 0.04
N LEU A 449 13.47 4.73 0.64
CA LEU A 449 14.77 5.12 0.09
C LEU A 449 15.36 3.97 -0.74
N ALA A 450 15.87 4.27 -1.92
CA ALA A 450 16.49 3.27 -2.79
C ALA A 450 17.96 3.05 -2.39
N LEU A 451 18.19 2.27 -1.32
CA LEU A 451 19.53 2.03 -0.74
C LEU A 451 20.66 1.75 -1.75
N PRO A 452 20.46 0.97 -2.85
CA PRO A 452 21.50 0.74 -3.84
C PRO A 452 22.04 2.02 -4.52
N ARG A 453 21.25 3.10 -4.57
CA ARG A 453 21.66 4.37 -5.21
C ARG A 453 22.73 5.13 -4.42
N PHE A 454 22.84 4.84 -3.14
CA PHE A 454 23.84 5.46 -2.26
C PHE A 454 25.18 4.71 -2.31
N VAL A 455 25.30 3.62 -3.07
CA VAL A 455 26.57 2.93 -3.29
C VAL A 455 27.28 3.51 -4.52
N ILE A 456 28.32 4.30 -4.29
CA ILE A 456 29.12 4.96 -5.34
C ILE A 456 30.52 4.37 -5.32
N ASN A 457 30.96 3.78 -6.44
CA ASN A 457 32.29 3.16 -6.58
C ASN A 457 32.61 2.15 -5.45
N GLY A 458 31.60 1.37 -5.04
CA GLY A 458 31.73 0.36 -3.98
C GLY A 458 31.74 0.90 -2.54
N LYS A 459 31.51 2.21 -2.34
CA LYS A 459 31.39 2.82 -1.00
C LYS A 459 29.99 3.38 -0.79
N PHE A 460 29.50 3.30 0.44
CA PHE A 460 28.19 3.85 0.81
C PHE A 460 28.32 5.34 1.16
N ASP A 461 27.52 6.18 0.49
CA ASP A 461 27.48 7.62 0.69
C ASP A 461 26.42 7.99 1.75
N HIS A 462 26.89 8.11 2.99
CA HIS A 462 26.04 8.44 4.13
C HIS A 462 25.56 9.90 4.13
N GLU A 463 26.35 10.83 3.57
CA GLU A 463 25.98 12.24 3.48
C GLU A 463 24.83 12.40 2.49
N LYS A 464 24.92 11.73 1.33
CA LYS A 464 23.82 11.74 0.37
C LYS A 464 22.55 11.09 0.92
N LEU A 465 22.70 10.00 1.70
CA LEU A 465 21.56 9.38 2.38
C LEU A 465 20.87 10.36 3.33
N TYR A 466 21.65 11.11 4.13
CA TYR A 466 21.11 12.12 5.04
C TYR A 466 20.34 13.21 4.28
N GLU A 467 20.91 13.78 3.22
CA GLU A 467 20.27 14.82 2.41
C GLU A 467 18.92 14.37 1.84
N VAL A 468 18.88 13.16 1.25
CA VAL A 468 17.66 12.61 0.65
C VAL A 468 16.63 12.31 1.75
N THR A 469 17.06 11.72 2.87
CA THR A 469 16.17 11.42 4.00
C THR A 469 15.54 12.70 4.55
N TYR A 470 16.33 13.75 4.75
CA TYR A 470 15.83 15.04 5.21
C TYR A 470 14.74 15.61 4.28
N GLN A 471 14.95 15.53 2.97
CA GLN A 471 13.94 15.97 2.01
C GLN A 471 12.69 15.09 2.06
N VAL A 472 12.82 13.76 2.19
CA VAL A 472 11.68 12.85 2.34
C VAL A 472 10.89 13.16 3.60
N THR A 473 11.55 13.47 4.72
CA THR A 473 10.88 13.90 5.95
C THR A 473 10.05 15.17 5.75
N ILE A 474 10.59 16.19 5.07
CA ILE A 474 9.83 17.41 4.73
C ILE A 474 8.61 17.06 3.87
N ASN A 475 8.79 16.18 2.88
CA ASN A 475 7.72 15.79 1.98
C ASN A 475 6.60 15.07 2.72
N LEU A 476 6.93 14.12 3.59
CA LEU A 476 5.95 13.39 4.40
C LEU A 476 5.26 14.31 5.42
N ASN A 477 5.98 15.29 5.99
CA ASN A 477 5.35 16.30 6.85
C ASN A 477 4.31 17.13 6.09
N ARG A 478 4.59 17.51 4.83
CA ARG A 478 3.58 18.22 4.01
C ARG A 478 2.42 17.33 3.60
N VAL A 479 2.66 16.03 3.43
CA VAL A 479 1.58 15.08 3.15
C VAL A 479 0.54 15.11 4.27
N ILE A 480 0.93 15.25 5.53
CA ILE A 480 0.01 15.41 6.68
C ILE A 480 -0.98 16.55 6.43
N ASP A 481 -0.47 17.75 6.12
CA ASP A 481 -1.31 18.95 5.93
C ASP A 481 -2.18 18.89 4.66
N GLN A 482 -1.71 18.21 3.62
CA GLN A 482 -2.35 18.19 2.30
C GLN A 482 -3.23 16.96 2.06
N ASN A 483 -3.26 16.01 3.00
CA ASN A 483 -4.00 14.77 2.86
C ASN A 483 -5.51 14.99 3.01
N TYR A 484 -6.30 14.28 2.21
CA TYR A 484 -7.72 14.14 2.43
C TYR A 484 -7.98 12.97 3.41
N TYR A 485 -8.53 13.28 4.59
CA TYR A 485 -8.85 12.26 5.59
C TYR A 485 -10.27 11.70 5.39
N PRO A 486 -10.44 10.36 5.33
CA PRO A 486 -11.75 9.74 5.13
C PRO A 486 -12.66 9.81 6.37
N VAL A 487 -12.08 10.02 7.55
CA VAL A 487 -12.75 10.13 8.85
C VAL A 487 -12.05 11.22 9.68
N ILE A 488 -12.80 11.93 10.53
CA ILE A 488 -12.28 13.06 11.31
C ILE A 488 -11.27 12.60 12.37
N GLU A 489 -11.47 11.41 12.93
CA GLU A 489 -10.55 10.84 13.92
C GLU A 489 -9.14 10.59 13.35
N ALA A 490 -9.03 10.43 12.03
CA ALA A 490 -7.75 10.30 11.35
C ALA A 490 -7.06 11.65 11.13
N GLU A 491 -7.84 12.72 10.93
CA GLU A 491 -7.32 14.10 10.85
C GLU A 491 -6.90 14.60 12.24
N ASN A 492 -7.61 14.22 13.29
CA ASN A 492 -7.26 14.60 14.66
C ASN A 492 -5.93 13.98 15.13
N SER A 493 -5.66 12.74 14.72
CA SER A 493 -4.50 11.97 15.19
C SER A 493 -3.20 12.34 14.48
N ASN A 494 -3.28 12.69 13.19
CA ASN A 494 -2.14 12.92 12.31
C ASN A 494 -1.73 14.39 12.27
#